data_AF-Q830F7-F1
#
_entry.id   AF-Q830F7-F1
#
_cell.length_a   1.000
_cell.length_b   1.000
_cell.length_c   1.000
_cell.angle_alpha   90.00
_cell.angle_beta   90.00
_cell.angle_gamma   90.00
#
_symmetry.space_group_name_H-M   'P 1'
#
loop_
_entity.id
_entity.type
_entity.pdbx_description
1 polymer ?
#
loop_
_entity_poly.entity_id
_entity_poly.type
_entity_poly.pdbx_seq_one_letter_code
_entity_poly.pdbx_strand_id
1 'polypeptide(L)' 'MEQFLLTKTGKKQIDIKGTGMDHNEIVFTLAATLVGYSKELGLTKAILNESMYVLWKDGE' A
#
# COMPACT_ATOMS: atom_id res chain seq x y z
N MET A 1 9.34 -10.28 -14.75
CA MET A 1 9.50 -8.82 -14.55
C MET A 1 8.45 -8.43 -13.53
N GLU A 2 8.89 -7.96 -12.38
CA GLU A 2 8.01 -7.52 -11.30
C GLU A 2 7.64 -6.05 -11.52
N GLN A 3 6.36 -5.73 -11.55
CA GLN A 3 5.89 -4.36 -11.79
C GLN A 3 4.62 -4.03 -11.01
N PHE A 4 4.58 -2.83 -10.43
CA PHE A 4 3.36 -2.21 -9.91
C PHE A 4 2.71 -1.32 -10.96
N LEU A 5 1.40 -1.50 -11.15
CA LEU A 5 0.55 -0.56 -11.87
C LEU A 5 -0.43 0.08 -10.88
N LEU A 6 -0.27 1.38 -10.67
CA LEU A 6 -1.17 2.20 -9.86
C LEU A 6 -2.11 2.95 -10.80
N THR A 7 -3.40 2.63 -10.77
CA THR A 7 -4.41 3.28 -11.61
C THR A 7 -5.35 4.10 -10.75
N LYS A 8 -5.41 5.42 -10.97
CA LYS A 8 -6.38 6.28 -10.28
C LYS A 8 -7.79 5.99 -10.80
N THR A 9 -8.61 5.34 -10.00
CA THR A 9 -10.00 4.97 -10.34
C THR A 9 -11.04 5.94 -9.78
N GLY A 10 -10.64 6.84 -8.87
CA GLY A 10 -11.52 7.87 -8.32
C GLY A 10 -10.77 9.02 -7.64
N LYS A 11 -11.52 9.93 -6.99
CA LYS A 11 -10.94 11.09 -6.28
C LYS A 11 -10.07 10.68 -5.09
N LYS A 12 -10.39 9.54 -4.47
CA LYS A 12 -9.68 8.96 -3.31
C LYS A 12 -9.48 7.45 -3.44
N GLN A 13 -9.52 6.92 -4.67
CA GLN A 13 -9.39 5.49 -4.94
C GLN A 13 -8.29 5.25 -5.97
N ILE A 14 -7.43 4.28 -5.67
CA ILE A 14 -6.34 3.80 -6.52
C ILE A 14 -6.50 2.29 -6.59
N ASP A 15 -6.58 1.76 -7.81
CA ASP A 15 -6.46 0.33 -8.09
C ASP A 15 -4.99 -0.05 -8.21
N ILE A 16 -4.61 -1.20 -7.65
CA ILE A 16 -3.23 -1.66 -7.58
C ILE A 16 -3.15 -3.06 -8.19
N LYS A 17 -2.30 -3.21 -9.20
CA LYS A 17 -1.99 -4.52 -9.80
C LYS A 17 -0.50 -4.77 -9.76
N GLY A 18 -0.11 -5.98 -9.34
CA GLY A 18 1.25 -6.49 -9.45
C GLY A 18 1.36 -7.49 -10.59
N THR A 19 2.28 -7.26 -11.52
CA THR A 19 2.67 -8.29 -12.50
C THR A 19 3.83 -9.07 -11.93
N GLY A 20 3.72 -10.40 -11.88
CA GLY A 20 4.77 -11.26 -11.32
C GLY A 20 4.90 -11.19 -9.79
N MET A 21 3.92 -10.58 -9.11
CA MET A 21 3.81 -10.55 -7.65
C MET A 21 2.43 -11.04 -7.24
N ASP A 22 2.36 -11.80 -6.16
CA ASP A 22 1.10 -12.16 -5.52
C ASP A 22 0.53 -11.02 -4.66
N HIS A 23 -0.68 -11.21 -4.16
CA HIS A 23 -1.37 -10.20 -3.34
C HIS A 23 -0.60 -9.86 -2.05
N ASN A 24 0.01 -10.86 -1.40
CA ASN A 24 0.76 -10.65 -0.17
C ASN A 24 2.06 -9.89 -0.43
N GLU A 25 2.74 -10.18 -1.54
CA GLU A 25 3.94 -9.45 -1.97
C GLU A 25 3.62 -7.99 -2.28
N ILE A 26 2.46 -7.72 -2.91
CA ILE A 26 1.94 -6.37 -3.15
C ILE A 26 1.69 -5.64 -1.83
N VAL A 27 0.93 -6.25 -0.91
CA VAL A 27 0.59 -5.66 0.40
C VAL A 27 1.86 -5.40 1.21
N PHE A 28 2.80 -6.34 1.25
CA PHE A 28 4.06 -6.21 1.96
C PHE A 28 4.91 -5.06 1.41
N THR A 29 5.02 -4.95 0.08
CA THR A 29 5.83 -3.89 -0.55
C THR A 29 5.25 -2.50 -0.28
N LEU A 30 3.93 -2.36 -0.34
CA LEU A 30 3.24 -1.10 -0.01
C LEU A 30 3.44 -0.72 1.46
N ALA A 31 3.31 -1.70 2.36
CA ALA A 31 3.54 -1.51 3.79
C ALA A 31 4.99 -1.07 4.08
N ALA A 32 5.97 -1.79 3.53
CA ALA A 32 7.39 -1.46 3.69
C ALA A 32 7.70 -0.04 3.17
N THR A 33 7.12 0.34 2.04
CA THR A 33 7.26 1.70 1.47
C THR A 33 6.65 2.75 2.40
N LEU A 34 5.43 2.53 2.91
CA LEU A 34 4.78 3.47 3.85
C LEU A 34 5.60 3.66 5.12
N VAL A 35 6.17 2.58 5.69
CA VAL A 35 7.02 2.66 6.88
C VAL A 35 8.31 3.42 6.56
N GLY A 36 8.99 3.07 5.46
CA GLY A 36 10.25 3.66 5.04
C GLY A 36 10.15 5.17 4.82
N TYR A 37 9.04 5.63 4.25
CA TYR A 37 8.81 7.06 3.94
C TYR A 37 7.93 7.78 4.97
N SER A 38 7.51 7.13 6.06
CA SER A 38 6.56 7.68 7.03
C SER A 38 6.95 9.06 7.56
N LYS A 39 8.24 9.25 7.86
CA LYS A 39 8.78 10.53 8.36
C LYS A 39 8.73 11.64 7.31
N GLU A 40 9.08 11.34 6.06
CA GLU A 40 9.10 12.30 4.95
C GLU A 40 7.68 12.71 4.53
N LEU A 41 6.75 11.77 4.63
CA LEU A 41 5.33 11.97 4.37
C LEU A 41 4.58 12.64 5.53
N GLY A 42 5.26 12.94 6.65
CA GLY A 42 4.65 13.54 7.84
C GLY A 42 3.60 12.65 8.49
N LEU A 43 3.68 11.33 8.29
CA LEU A 43 2.71 10.37 8.84
C LEU A 43 2.99 10.18 10.33
N THR A 44 1.95 10.42 11.14
CA THR A 44 2.01 10.06 12.55
C THR A 44 1.90 8.54 12.71
N LYS A 45 2.35 8.01 13.85
CA LYS A 45 2.19 6.58 14.18
C LYS A 45 0.72 6.13 14.13
N ALA A 46 -0.22 7.00 14.49
CA ALA A 46 -1.65 6.72 14.42
C ALA A 46 -2.13 6.56 12.96
N ILE A 47 -1.75 7.49 12.08
CA ILE A 47 -2.12 7.44 10.64
C ILE A 47 -1.47 6.24 9.96
N LEU A 48 -0.22 5.92 10.31
CA LEU A 48 0.48 4.74 9.80
C LEU A 48 -0.25 3.45 10.20
N ASN A 49 -0.63 3.32 11.47
CA ASN A 49 -1.36 2.16 11.96
C ASN A 49 -2.74 2.00 11.29
N GLU A 50 -3.47 3.10 11.11
CA GLU A 50 -4.76 3.08 10.41
C GLU A 50 -4.61 2.66 8.94
N SER A 51 -3.59 3.19 8.26
CA SER A 51 -3.28 2.84 6.87
C SER A 51 -2.90 1.36 6.72
N MET A 52 -2.12 0.83 7.66
CA MET A 52 -1.74 -0.59 7.69
C MET A 52 -2.93 -1.50 7.98
N TYR A 53 -3.84 -1.09 8.86
CA TYR A 53 -5.07 -1.84 9.14
C TYR A 53 -5.92 -1.97 7.88
N VAL A 54 -6.05 -0.91 7.08
CA VAL A 54 -6.78 -0.95 5.80
C VAL A 54 -6.10 -1.88 4.80
N LEU A 55 -4.76 -1.81 4.66
CA LEU A 55 -4.00 -2.67 3.74
C LEU A 55 -4.12 -4.17 4.06
N TRP A 56 -4.33 -4.53 5.34
CA TRP A 56 -4.36 -5.93 5.79
C TRP A 56 -5.77 -6.52 5.89
N LYS A 57 -6.82 -5.68 5.85
CA LYS A 57 -8.21 -6.12 6.05
C LYS A 57 -8.81 -6.82 4.81
N ASP A 58 -8.25 -6.58 3.62
CA ASP A 58 -8.75 -7.16 2.37
C ASP A 58 -8.28 -8.62 2.13
N GLY A 59 -7.57 -9.22 3.09
CA GLY A 59 -7.11 -10.61 3.05
C GLY A 59 -7.96 -11.62 3.84
N GLU A 60 -9.08 -11.19 4.45
CA GLU A 60 -10.08 -12.07 5.12
C GLU A 60 -11.32 -12.34 4.27
#